data_AF-A0A945I2S2-F1
#
_entry.id   AF-A0A945I2S2-F1
#
_cell.length_a   1.000
_cell.length_b   1.000
_cell.length_c   1.000
_cell.angle_alpha   90.00
_cell.angle_beta   90.00
_cell.angle_gamma   90.00
#
_symmetry.space_group_name_H-M   'P 1'
#
loop_
_entity.id
_entity.type
_entity.pdbx_description
1 polymer ?
#
loop_
_entity_poly.entity_id
_entity_poly.type
_entity_poly.pdbx_seq_one_letter_code
_entity_poly.pdbx_strand_id
1 'polypeptide(L)'
;MQKFSTAFQKAPWTLGLALFFIVTSLFTLFVWIPIDIETGVIETFRRRVTIGDAMAPTIMTVGILVTSILMGLIAIIRPVSAVEGLDRKSFYFIFRLVIAIAIGLALMMHAGPLLVDLVNALGGEIGTYRNLRGTYPYKIFGYMLGGFALIFGCIGVVENRFTLGSAGVSLLAVIVLTILYEVPFDNMLLPPNGNN
;
A
#
# COMPACT_ATOMS: atom_id res chain seq x y z
N MET A 1 47.02 26.10 -7.36
CA MET A 1 46.24 25.03 -8.02
C MET A 1 45.74 24.06 -6.95
N GLN A 2 44.49 24.22 -6.52
CA GLN A 2 43.84 23.39 -5.49
C GLN A 2 43.35 22.11 -6.18
N LYS A 3 43.91 20.95 -5.81
CA LYS A 3 43.41 19.63 -6.24
C LYS A 3 42.06 19.38 -5.57
N PHE A 4 40.97 19.64 -6.28
CA PHE A 4 39.68 19.05 -5.93
C PHE A 4 39.71 17.56 -6.27
N SER A 5 40.17 16.74 -5.33
CA SER A 5 39.84 15.32 -5.33
C SER A 5 38.40 15.21 -4.82
N THR A 6 37.43 15.32 -5.72
CA THR A 6 36.06 14.91 -5.44
C THR A 6 36.04 13.38 -5.45
N ALA A 7 36.45 12.78 -4.33
CA ALA A 7 36.17 11.37 -4.08
C ALA A 7 34.65 11.21 -4.14
N PHE A 8 34.14 10.62 -5.22
CA PHE A 8 32.76 10.17 -5.31
C PHE A 8 32.51 9.22 -4.14
N GLN A 9 31.87 9.73 -3.09
CA GLN A 9 31.47 8.89 -1.97
C GLN A 9 30.30 8.05 -2.48
N LYS A 10 30.56 6.76 -2.72
CA LYS A 10 29.49 5.79 -3.01
C LYS A 10 28.54 5.84 -1.82
N ALA A 11 27.25 6.07 -2.09
CA ALA A 11 26.15 6.05 -1.12
C ALA A 11 25.98 4.62 -0.53
N PRO A 12 26.74 4.22 0.51
CA PRO A 12 26.84 2.82 0.87
C PRO A 12 25.56 2.34 1.57
N TRP A 13 24.85 3.26 2.24
CA TRP A 13 23.57 2.99 2.90
C TRP A 13 22.46 2.76 1.90
N THR A 14 22.34 3.62 0.88
CA THR A 14 21.34 3.46 -0.18
C THR A 14 21.55 2.16 -0.96
N LEU A 15 22.80 1.83 -1.26
CA LEU A 15 23.17 0.56 -1.90
C LEU A 15 22.88 -0.65 -1.01
N GLY A 16 23.21 -0.57 0.28
CA GLY A 16 22.91 -1.63 1.25
C GLY A 16 21.41 -1.88 1.38
N LEU A 17 20.60 -0.81 1.45
CA LEU A 17 19.15 -0.89 1.52
C LEU A 17 18.56 -1.49 0.23
N ALA A 18 19.06 -1.07 -0.93
CA ALA A 18 18.64 -1.61 -2.22
C ALA A 18 18.93 -3.11 -2.30
N LEU A 19 20.15 -3.52 -1.95
CA LEU A 19 20.56 -4.92 -1.97
C LEU A 19 19.72 -5.75 -0.99
N PHE A 20 19.48 -5.24 0.22
CA PHE A 20 18.64 -5.90 1.21
C PHE A 20 17.25 -6.19 0.63
N PHE A 21 16.56 -5.17 0.11
CA PHE A 21 15.22 -5.35 -0.44
C PHE A 21 15.18 -6.21 -1.71
N ILE A 22 16.22 -6.18 -2.55
CA ILE A 22 16.35 -7.10 -3.68
C ILE A 22 16.42 -8.54 -3.18
N VAL A 23 17.32 -8.83 -2.25
CA VAL A 23 17.52 -10.19 -1.72
C VAL A 23 16.25 -10.69 -1.03
N THR A 24 15.63 -9.87 -0.18
CA THR A 24 14.39 -10.27 0.50
C THR A 24 13.23 -10.45 -0.47
N SER A 25 13.12 -9.61 -1.51
CA SER A 25 12.05 -9.76 -2.51
C SER A 25 12.23 -11.01 -3.36
N LEU A 26 13.46 -11.33 -3.77
CA LEU A 26 13.76 -12.57 -4.49
C LEU A 26 13.49 -13.80 -3.61
N PHE A 27 13.92 -13.76 -2.35
CA PHE A 27 13.61 -14.81 -1.39
C PHE A 27 12.09 -14.99 -1.21
N THR A 28 11.36 -13.87 -1.09
CA THR A 28 9.90 -13.89 -0.93
C THR A 28 9.22 -14.49 -2.16
N LEU A 29 9.63 -14.12 -3.38
CA LEU A 29 9.06 -14.63 -4.63
C LEU A 29 9.35 -16.12 -4.86
N PHE A 30 10.57 -16.57 -4.60
CA PHE A 30 11.02 -17.91 -5.00
C PHE A 30 11.01 -18.94 -3.89
N VAL A 31 10.99 -18.51 -2.63
CA VAL A 31 11.04 -19.40 -1.47
C VAL A 31 9.77 -19.27 -0.64
N TRP A 32 9.42 -18.06 -0.19
CA TRP A 32 8.31 -17.91 0.75
C TRP A 32 6.94 -18.13 0.10
N ILE A 33 6.60 -17.39 -0.97
CA ILE A 33 5.31 -17.50 -1.65
C ILE A 33 5.02 -18.95 -2.09
N PRO A 34 5.96 -19.68 -2.74
CA PRO A 34 5.71 -21.06 -3.15
C PRO A 34 5.57 -22.06 -2.00
N ILE A 35 6.14 -21.77 -0.83
CA ILE A 35 6.06 -22.67 0.35
C ILE A 35 4.80 -22.40 1.16
N ASP A 36 4.39 -21.13 1.26
CA ASP A 36 3.33 -20.69 2.17
C ASP A 36 1.94 -20.69 1.51
N ILE A 37 1.86 -20.42 0.20
CA ILE A 37 0.59 -20.22 -0.50
C ILE A 37 0.26 -21.42 -1.38
N GLU A 38 -0.87 -22.05 -1.08
CA GLU A 38 -1.35 -23.24 -1.81
C GLU A 38 -1.82 -22.92 -3.24
N THR A 39 -2.36 -21.72 -3.45
CA THR A 39 -2.93 -21.32 -4.73
C THR A 39 -1.97 -20.49 -5.59
N GLY A 40 -1.91 -20.76 -6.90
CA GLY A 40 -1.13 -19.97 -7.86
C GLY A 40 -1.68 -18.57 -8.13
N VAL A 41 -0.97 -17.75 -8.92
CA VAL A 41 -1.44 -16.39 -9.31
C VAL A 41 -2.74 -16.46 -10.11
N ILE A 42 -2.89 -17.48 -10.95
CA ILE A 42 -4.11 -17.76 -11.73
C ILE A 42 -4.41 -19.24 -11.56
N GLU A 43 -5.64 -19.55 -11.19
CA GLU A 43 -6.12 -20.91 -11.04
C GLU A 43 -7.38 -21.16 -11.86
N THR A 44 -7.57 -22.39 -12.31
CA THR A 44 -8.81 -22.79 -12.95
C THR A 44 -9.57 -23.72 -12.02
N PHE A 45 -10.53 -23.17 -11.28
CA PHE A 45 -11.40 -23.96 -10.42
C PHE A 45 -12.77 -24.17 -11.10
N ARG A 46 -13.18 -25.42 -11.28
CA ARG A 46 -14.48 -25.78 -11.89
C ARG A 46 -14.79 -25.05 -13.21
N ARG A 47 -13.80 -25.00 -14.12
CA ARG A 47 -13.86 -24.30 -15.43
C ARG A 47 -14.04 -22.77 -15.35
N ARG A 48 -13.88 -22.16 -14.17
CA ARG A 48 -13.74 -20.71 -14.02
C ARG A 48 -12.28 -20.38 -13.72
N VAL A 49 -11.75 -19.42 -14.46
CA VAL A 49 -10.45 -18.83 -14.17
C VAL A 49 -10.66 -17.87 -12.99
N THR A 50 -9.99 -18.13 -11.89
CA THR A 50 -10.04 -17.33 -10.67
C THR A 50 -8.61 -16.92 -10.31
N ILE A 51 -8.45 -15.70 -9.84
CA ILE A 51 -7.18 -15.20 -9.34
C ILE A 51 -6.95 -15.86 -7.99
N GLY A 52 -5.78 -16.49 -7.78
CA GLY A 52 -5.47 -17.11 -6.49
C GLY A 52 -4.80 -16.13 -5.52
N ASP A 53 -4.69 -16.56 -4.27
CA ASP A 53 -4.22 -15.73 -3.16
C ASP A 53 -2.76 -15.30 -3.31
N ALA A 54 -1.97 -15.99 -4.14
CA ALA A 54 -0.60 -15.61 -4.45
C ALA A 54 -0.49 -14.32 -5.27
N MET A 55 -1.55 -13.84 -5.93
CA MET A 55 -1.48 -12.70 -6.85
C MET A 55 -1.09 -11.39 -6.12
N ALA A 56 -1.76 -11.06 -5.02
CA ALA A 56 -1.50 -9.85 -4.24
C ALA A 56 -0.06 -9.80 -3.68
N PRO A 57 0.45 -10.81 -2.94
CA PRO A 57 1.83 -10.80 -2.45
C PRO A 57 2.85 -10.84 -3.58
N THR A 58 2.57 -11.51 -4.71
CA THR A 58 3.47 -11.52 -5.87
C THR A 58 3.61 -10.12 -6.47
N ILE A 59 2.50 -9.42 -6.73
CA ILE A 59 2.54 -8.06 -7.31
C ILE A 59 3.27 -7.08 -6.39
N MET A 60 2.99 -7.13 -5.09
CA MET A 60 3.67 -6.29 -4.10
C MET A 60 5.18 -6.57 -4.08
N THR A 61 5.57 -7.84 -4.07
CA THR A 61 6.98 -8.22 -4.02
C THR A 61 7.72 -7.86 -5.30
N VAL A 62 7.10 -8.01 -6.47
CA VAL A 62 7.65 -7.53 -7.74
C VAL A 62 7.79 -6.01 -7.73
N GLY A 63 6.81 -5.27 -7.21
CA GLY A 63 6.89 -3.82 -7.06
C GLY A 63 8.06 -3.38 -6.18
N ILE A 64 8.26 -4.04 -5.04
CA ILE A 64 9.41 -3.78 -4.14
C ILE A 64 10.72 -4.13 -4.85
N LEU A 65 10.79 -5.25 -5.58
CA LEU A 65 11.98 -5.65 -6.34
C LEU A 65 12.34 -4.60 -7.39
N VAL A 66 11.39 -4.16 -8.21
CA VAL A 66 11.60 -3.17 -9.28
C VAL A 66 12.04 -1.83 -8.68
N THR A 67 11.35 -1.33 -7.65
CA THR A 67 11.70 -0.06 -6.99
C THR A 67 13.08 -0.13 -6.34
N SER A 68 13.46 -1.27 -5.75
CA SER A 68 14.76 -1.47 -5.13
C SER A 68 15.90 -1.54 -6.16
N ILE A 69 15.67 -2.20 -7.30
CA ILE A 69 16.60 -2.20 -8.43
C ILE A 69 16.80 -0.77 -8.95
N LEU A 70 15.71 -0.03 -9.20
CA LEU A 70 15.78 1.36 -9.66
C LEU A 70 16.52 2.25 -8.66
N MET A 71 16.24 2.12 -7.36
CA MET A 71 16.95 2.85 -6.31
C MET A 71 18.45 2.53 -6.31
N GLY A 72 18.84 1.26 -6.42
CA GLY A 72 20.24 0.85 -6.53
C GLY A 72 20.93 1.39 -7.78
N LEU A 73 20.29 1.30 -8.95
CA LEU A 73 20.81 1.83 -10.21
C LEU A 73 21.01 3.35 -10.15
N ILE A 74 20.03 4.08 -9.62
CA ILE A 74 20.12 5.54 -9.46
C ILE A 74 21.25 5.90 -8.51
N ALA A 75 21.43 5.17 -7.40
CA ALA A 75 22.53 5.40 -6.47
C ALA A 75 23.93 5.21 -7.11
N ILE A 76 24.06 4.30 -8.08
CA ILE A 76 25.30 4.06 -8.83
C ILE A 76 25.52 5.13 -9.90
N ILE A 77 24.48 5.49 -10.65
CA ILE A 77 24.58 6.43 -11.79
C ILE A 77 24.69 7.87 -11.30
N ARG A 78 24.00 8.21 -10.20
CA ARG A 78 23.94 9.55 -9.60
C ARG A 78 24.36 9.51 -8.14
N PRO A 79 25.63 9.17 -7.85
CA PRO A 79 26.14 9.22 -6.48
C PRO A 79 26.07 10.66 -5.97
N VAL A 80 25.23 10.87 -4.96
CA VAL A 80 25.07 12.19 -4.31
C VAL A 80 26.09 12.28 -3.17
N SER A 81 26.91 13.32 -3.18
CA SER A 81 27.84 13.65 -2.08
C SER A 81 27.10 14.27 -0.88
N ALA A 82 26.00 13.64 -0.45
CA ALA A 82 25.28 14.07 0.74
C ALA A 82 25.93 13.45 1.98
N VAL A 83 25.92 14.20 3.10
CA VAL A 83 26.17 13.62 4.42
C VAL A 83 25.02 12.66 4.70
N GLU A 84 25.22 11.38 4.38
CA GLU A 84 24.22 10.33 4.63
C GLU A 84 24.15 10.05 6.13
N GLY A 85 22.99 10.31 6.73
CA GLY A 85 22.70 10.03 8.12
C GLY A 85 21.22 10.26 8.45
N LEU A 86 20.71 9.58 9.48
CA LEU A 86 19.38 9.85 9.99
C LEU A 86 19.36 11.23 10.67
N ASP A 87 18.94 12.26 9.95
CA ASP A 87 18.64 13.57 10.53
C ASP A 87 17.28 13.54 11.26
N ARG A 88 17.12 14.39 12.28
CA ARG A 88 15.87 14.56 13.02
C ARG A 88 14.70 14.92 12.10
N LYS A 89 14.98 15.68 11.03
CA LYS A 89 13.99 16.02 10.00
C LYS A 89 13.52 14.78 9.24
N SER A 90 14.44 13.87 8.91
CA SER A 90 14.11 12.58 8.25
C SER A 90 13.22 11.73 9.14
N PHE A 91 13.51 11.66 10.45
CA PHE A 91 12.66 10.93 11.40
C PHE A 91 11.26 11.53 11.49
N TYR A 92 11.15 12.86 11.54
CA TYR A 92 9.86 13.55 11.60
C TYR A 92 9.04 13.37 10.31
N PHE A 93 9.70 13.35 9.14
CA PHE A 93 9.06 13.01 7.87
C PHE A 93 8.50 11.58 7.87
N ILE A 94 9.33 10.60 8.25
CA ILE A 94 8.90 9.19 8.34
C ILE A 94 7.75 9.04 9.33
N PHE A 95 7.83 9.69 10.49
CA PHE A 95 6.78 9.64 11.51
C PHE A 95 5.45 10.18 10.99
N ARG A 96 5.45 11.33 10.28
CA ARG A 96 4.25 11.88 9.64
C ARG A 96 3.66 10.93 8.60
N LEU A 97 4.51 10.27 7.81
CA LEU A 97 4.09 9.31 6.81
C LEU A 97 3.44 8.08 7.46
N VAL A 98 4.04 7.55 8.53
CA VAL A 98 3.50 6.42 9.30
C VAL A 98 2.14 6.78 9.90
N ILE A 99 1.98 7.99 10.45
CA ILE A 99 0.69 8.46 10.96
C ILE A 99 -0.37 8.52 9.85
N ALA A 100 -0.03 9.08 8.68
CA ALA A 100 -0.96 9.16 7.55
C ALA A 100 -1.43 7.76 7.11
N ILE A 101 -0.52 6.80 7.01
CA ILE A 101 -0.83 5.40 6.70
C ILE A 101 -1.69 4.78 7.80
N ALA A 102 -1.33 4.95 9.07
CA ALA A 102 -2.06 4.38 10.20
C ALA A 102 -3.49 4.92 10.30
N ILE A 103 -3.70 6.22 10.08
CA ILE A 103 -5.03 6.83 10.03
C ILE A 103 -5.84 6.24 8.87
N GLY A 104 -5.24 6.14 7.68
CA GLY A 104 -5.89 5.54 6.52
C GLY A 104 -6.36 4.11 6.77
N LEU A 105 -5.48 3.27 7.31
CA LEU A 105 -5.79 1.88 7.66
C LEU A 105 -6.84 1.76 8.77
N ALA A 106 -6.75 2.59 9.81
CA ALA A 106 -7.73 2.63 10.89
C ALA A 106 -9.12 3.01 10.37
N LEU A 107 -9.19 4.00 9.46
CA LEU A 107 -10.44 4.37 8.79
C LEU A 107 -10.98 3.23 7.93
N MET A 108 -10.13 2.52 7.17
CA MET A 108 -10.57 1.35 6.40
C MET A 108 -11.19 0.28 7.29
N MET A 109 -10.60 0.02 8.46
CA MET A 109 -11.06 -1.00 9.40
C MET A 109 -12.34 -0.63 10.15
N HIS A 110 -12.49 0.64 10.56
CA HIS A 110 -13.55 1.05 11.47
C HIS A 110 -14.71 1.80 10.82
N ALA A 111 -14.54 2.38 9.63
CA ALA A 111 -15.60 3.18 9.02
C ALA A 111 -16.85 2.36 8.64
N GLY A 112 -16.68 1.08 8.30
CA GLY A 112 -17.80 0.18 8.01
C GLY A 112 -18.71 -0.05 9.23
N PRO A 113 -18.17 -0.59 10.35
CA PRO A 113 -18.92 -0.73 11.60
C PRO A 113 -19.55 0.58 12.07
N LEU A 114 -18.77 1.69 12.07
CA LEU A 114 -19.24 3.00 12.52
C LEU A 114 -20.43 3.52 11.71
N LEU A 115 -20.43 3.29 10.39
CA LEU A 115 -21.54 3.72 9.54
C LEU A 115 -22.82 2.92 9.82
N VAL A 116 -22.72 1.62 10.10
CA VAL A 116 -23.88 0.80 10.47
C VAL A 116 -24.42 1.21 11.84
N ASP A 117 -23.55 1.43 12.82
CA ASP A 117 -23.93 1.90 14.15
C ASP A 117 -24.62 3.27 14.09
N LEU A 118 -24.13 4.18 13.24
CA LEU A 118 -24.74 5.49 13.02
C LEU A 118 -26.16 5.37 12.44
N VAL A 119 -26.36 4.52 11.43
CA VAL A 119 -27.70 4.33 10.82
C VAL A 119 -28.67 3.70 11.82
N ASN A 120 -28.21 2.73 12.62
CA ASN A 120 -29.01 2.14 13.68
C ASN A 120 -29.38 3.17 14.75
N ALA A 121 -28.45 4.03 15.16
CA ALA A 121 -28.69 5.12 16.12
C ALA A 121 -29.69 6.17 15.58
N LEU A 122 -29.77 6.36 14.27
CA LEU A 122 -30.72 7.25 13.60
C LEU A 122 -32.10 6.59 13.34
N GLY A 123 -32.33 5.37 13.83
CA GLY A 123 -33.61 4.66 13.74
C GLY A 123 -33.77 3.75 12.53
N GLY A 124 -32.69 3.42 11.82
CA GLY A 124 -32.73 2.63 10.59
C GLY A 124 -32.80 1.10 10.75
N GLU A 125 -32.63 0.54 11.95
CA GLU A 125 -32.62 -0.91 12.28
C GLU A 125 -32.20 -1.86 11.12
N ILE A 126 -31.05 -1.58 10.51
CA ILE A 126 -30.53 -2.32 9.35
C ILE A 126 -29.78 -3.60 9.73
N GLY A 127 -29.64 -3.87 11.02
CA GLY A 127 -28.95 -5.04 11.57
C GLY A 127 -27.47 -4.79 11.90
N THR A 128 -26.71 -5.86 12.07
CA THR A 128 -25.27 -5.80 12.45
C THR A 128 -24.36 -5.69 11.23
N TYR A 129 -23.23 -4.97 11.36
CA TYR A 129 -22.22 -4.81 10.31
C TYR A 129 -21.83 -6.13 9.61
N ARG A 130 -21.72 -7.22 10.39
CA ARG A 130 -21.38 -8.55 9.86
C ARG A 130 -22.35 -9.02 8.77
N ASN A 131 -23.64 -8.70 8.86
CA ASN A 131 -24.65 -9.11 7.89
C ASN A 131 -24.63 -8.23 6.64
N LEU A 132 -24.22 -6.97 6.77
CA LEU A 132 -24.20 -5.97 5.70
C LEU A 132 -22.84 -5.81 5.02
N ARG A 133 -21.80 -6.51 5.50
CA ARG A 133 -20.42 -6.39 5.01
C ARG A 133 -20.26 -6.66 3.51
N GLY A 134 -21.13 -7.50 2.94
CA GLY A 134 -21.14 -7.83 1.51
C GLY A 134 -22.08 -6.96 0.67
N THR A 135 -22.77 -6.00 1.28
CA THR A 135 -23.83 -5.21 0.65
C THR A 135 -23.35 -3.79 0.41
N TYR A 136 -23.68 -3.25 -0.76
CA TYR A 136 -23.48 -1.84 -1.05
C TYR A 136 -24.40 -0.97 -0.18
N PRO A 137 -23.94 0.19 0.32
CA PRO A 137 -22.61 0.79 0.17
C PRO A 137 -21.59 0.38 1.25
N TYR A 138 -21.99 -0.40 2.25
CA TYR A 138 -21.21 -0.74 3.45
C TYR A 138 -19.89 -1.46 3.15
N LYS A 139 -19.87 -2.30 2.10
CA LYS A 139 -18.67 -3.00 1.62
C LYS A 139 -17.54 -2.04 1.23
N ILE A 140 -17.87 -0.94 0.56
CA ILE A 140 -16.89 -0.05 -0.10
C ILE A 140 -16.60 1.20 0.72
N PHE A 141 -17.49 1.59 1.62
CA PHE A 141 -17.37 2.85 2.37
C PHE A 141 -16.03 2.98 3.11
N GLY A 142 -15.60 1.93 3.80
CA GLY A 142 -14.31 1.92 4.50
C GLY A 142 -13.12 2.05 3.56
N TYR A 143 -13.12 1.33 2.44
CA TYR A 143 -12.07 1.42 1.42
C TYR A 143 -12.00 2.82 0.79
N MET A 144 -13.14 3.42 0.47
CA MET A 144 -13.20 4.75 -0.12
C MET A 144 -12.69 5.81 0.86
N LEU A 145 -13.20 5.83 2.10
CA LEU A 145 -12.83 6.83 3.08
C LEU A 145 -11.38 6.68 3.55
N GLY A 146 -10.99 5.46 3.92
CA GLY A 146 -9.64 5.19 4.39
C GLY A 146 -8.60 5.26 3.27
N GLY A 147 -8.94 4.84 2.05
CA GLY A 147 -8.08 4.98 0.87
C GLY A 147 -7.86 6.44 0.51
N PHE A 148 -8.90 7.26 0.58
CA PHE A 148 -8.78 8.70 0.35
C PHE A 148 -7.85 9.33 1.38
N ALA A 149 -8.08 9.05 2.67
CA ALA A 149 -7.25 9.57 3.75
C ALA A 149 -5.78 9.13 3.62
N LEU A 150 -5.53 7.88 3.21
CA LEU A 150 -4.19 7.35 3.00
C LEU A 150 -3.47 8.07 1.86
N ILE A 151 -4.06 8.12 0.66
CA ILE A 151 -3.42 8.73 -0.52
C ILE A 151 -3.25 10.24 -0.30
N PHE A 152 -4.29 10.92 0.17
CA PHE A 152 -4.24 12.36 0.44
C PHE A 152 -3.24 12.70 1.54
N GLY A 153 -3.18 11.89 2.60
CA GLY A 153 -2.22 12.03 3.67
C GLY A 153 -0.78 11.86 3.19
N CYS A 154 -0.51 10.82 2.39
CA CYS A 154 0.81 10.60 1.79
C CYS A 154 1.23 11.77 0.88
N ILE A 155 0.35 12.24 -0.02
CA ILE A 155 0.63 13.40 -0.88
C ILE A 155 0.90 14.64 -0.03
N GLY A 156 0.06 14.91 0.98
CA GLY A 156 0.22 16.07 1.85
C GLY A 156 1.52 16.06 2.65
N VAL A 157 1.98 14.88 3.08
CA VAL A 157 3.28 14.72 3.76
C VAL A 157 4.45 14.94 2.79
N VAL A 158 4.37 14.39 1.57
CA VAL A 158 5.42 14.50 0.55
C VAL A 158 5.54 15.93 0.02
N GLU A 159 4.42 16.59 -0.26
CA GLU A 159 4.42 17.97 -0.75
C GLU A 159 4.52 19.01 0.37
N ASN A 160 4.37 18.60 1.63
CA ASN A 160 4.26 19.45 2.81
C ASN A 160 3.17 20.54 2.68
N ARG A 161 2.11 20.25 1.91
CA ARG A 161 0.95 21.11 1.67
C ARG A 161 -0.28 20.26 1.35
N PHE A 162 -1.43 20.67 1.88
CA PHE A 162 -2.71 20.08 1.52
C PHE A 162 -3.40 21.00 0.53
N THR A 163 -3.66 20.51 -0.68
CA THR A 163 -4.30 21.28 -1.74
C THR A 163 -5.59 20.61 -2.21
N LEU A 164 -6.56 21.40 -2.68
CA LEU A 164 -7.78 20.86 -3.30
C LEU A 164 -7.46 19.98 -4.52
N GLY A 165 -6.41 20.31 -5.27
CA GLY A 165 -5.90 19.48 -6.37
C GLY A 165 -5.47 18.10 -5.89
N SER A 166 -4.68 18.02 -4.81
CA SER A 166 -4.29 16.73 -4.22
C SER A 166 -5.48 15.91 -3.70
N ALA A 167 -6.53 16.57 -3.18
CA ALA A 167 -7.76 15.88 -2.78
C ALA A 167 -8.47 15.28 -3.99
N GLY A 168 -8.63 16.04 -5.08
CA GLY A 168 -9.24 15.53 -6.32
C GLY A 168 -8.48 14.35 -6.92
N VAL A 169 -7.15 14.42 -6.97
CA VAL A 169 -6.29 13.32 -7.45
C VAL A 169 -6.44 12.08 -6.55
N SER A 170 -6.45 12.28 -5.23
CA SER A 170 -6.61 11.17 -4.27
C SER A 170 -7.97 10.49 -4.43
N LEU A 171 -9.04 11.28 -4.55
CA LEU A 171 -10.38 10.74 -4.76
C LEU A 171 -10.48 9.94 -6.06
N LEU A 172 -9.96 10.48 -7.16
CA LEU A 172 -9.94 9.79 -8.45
C LEU A 172 -9.13 8.49 -8.37
N ALA A 173 -7.95 8.52 -7.74
CA ALA A 173 -7.11 7.34 -7.56
C ALA A 173 -7.83 6.24 -6.77
N VAL A 174 -8.54 6.59 -5.69
CA VAL A 174 -9.29 5.62 -4.89
C VAL A 174 -10.47 5.04 -5.66
N ILE A 175 -11.19 5.85 -6.43
CA ILE A 175 -12.28 5.34 -7.29
C ILE A 175 -11.73 4.35 -8.31
N VAL A 176 -10.66 4.71 -9.00
CA VAL A 176 -10.02 3.84 -10.00
C VAL A 176 -9.53 2.54 -9.36
N LEU A 177 -8.85 2.62 -8.21
CA LEU A 177 -8.41 1.43 -7.47
C LEU A 177 -9.59 0.58 -7.02
N THR A 178 -10.66 1.20 -6.50
CA THR A 178 -11.87 0.48 -6.07
C THR A 178 -12.50 -0.26 -7.23
N ILE A 179 -12.61 0.35 -8.42
CA ILE A 179 -13.14 -0.32 -9.62
C ILE A 179 -12.21 -1.45 -10.07
N LEU A 180 -10.90 -1.19 -10.12
CA LEU A 180 -9.90 -2.16 -10.52
C LEU A 180 -9.84 -3.36 -9.56
N TYR A 181 -10.20 -3.19 -8.29
CA TYR A 181 -10.28 -4.30 -7.33
C TYR A 181 -11.67 -4.92 -7.20
N GLU A 182 -12.76 -4.17 -7.23
CA GLU A 182 -14.10 -4.79 -7.13
C GLU A 182 -14.42 -5.63 -8.38
N VAL A 183 -14.21 -5.08 -9.58
CA VAL A 183 -14.64 -5.73 -10.83
C VAL A 183 -13.96 -7.10 -11.09
N PRO A 184 -12.63 -7.24 -10.98
CA PRO A 184 -12.00 -8.54 -11.19
C PRO A 184 -12.02 -9.45 -9.96
N PHE A 185 -12.28 -8.91 -8.75
CA PHE A 185 -12.30 -9.69 -7.50
C PHE A 185 -13.70 -9.79 -6.88
N ASP A 186 -14.76 -9.75 -7.69
CA ASP A 186 -16.18 -9.82 -7.28
C ASP A 186 -16.51 -10.96 -6.29
N ASN A 187 -15.70 -12.02 -6.24
CA ASN A 187 -15.89 -13.21 -5.40
C ASN A 187 -14.85 -13.39 -4.27
N MET A 188 -13.90 -12.47 -4.05
CA MET A 188 -13.00 -12.53 -2.90
C MET A 188 -13.58 -11.75 -1.71
N LEU A 189 -14.08 -12.47 -0.73
CA LEU A 189 -14.32 -11.94 0.60
C LEU A 189 -12.96 -11.71 1.27
N LEU A 190 -12.44 -10.48 1.22
CA LEU A 190 -11.18 -10.12 1.88
C LEU A 190 -11.27 -10.42 3.40
N PRO A 191 -10.33 -11.18 3.99
CA PRO A 191 -10.28 -11.40 5.45
C PRO A 191 -10.29 -10.05 6.19
N PRO A 192 -11.08 -9.86 7.26
CA PRO A 192 -11.73 -10.85 8.15
C PRO A 192 -13.07 -11.41 7.65
N ASN A 193 -13.47 -11.10 6.41
CA ASN A 193 -14.79 -11.46 5.88
C ASN A 193 -14.87 -12.86 5.24
N GLY A 194 -13.78 -13.64 5.29
CA GLY A 194 -13.67 -15.00 4.77
C GLY A 194 -13.86 -16.12 5.81
N ASN A 195 -14.38 -15.82 7.01
CA ASN A 195 -14.67 -16.86 8.00
C ASN A 195 -16.10 -17.36 7.81
N ASN A 196 -16.21 -18.68 7.57
CA ASN A 196 -17.40 -19.56 7.52
C ASN A 196 -18.73 -18.94 7.93
#